data_AF-A0A949D0Q7-F1
#
_entry.id   AF-A0A949D0Q7-F1
#
_cell.length_a   1.000
_cell.length_b   1.000
_cell.length_c   1.000
_cell.angle_alpha   90.00
_cell.angle_beta   90.00
_cell.angle_gamma   90.00
#
_symmetry.space_group_name_H-M   'P 1'
#
loop_
_entity.id
_entity.type
_entity.pdbx_description
1 polymer ?
#
loop_
_entity_poly.entity_id
_entity_poly.type
_entity_poly.pdbx_seq_one_letter_code
_entity_poly.pdbx_strand_id
1 'polypeptide(L)'
;MPSHLSLPSVELSLQIDPNLHPFLGNGHQSQVFNQSVPDAPTVEPVVKVLDIDEAQWQNWFQVWLHQLQPHLGDSFPSALHYELTLRFTNDAELQALNARYRHQDRTTDVLAFAALEIEFPQINPEEPLYLGDIIISMQTASMQAQQQGHSMLEELIWLACHGYLHLLGWDHPDDESLQRMWNEQIRLVSAIGYPIHYPVVDGDDFPVD
;
A
#
# COMPACT_ATOMS: atom_id res chain seq x y z
N MET A 1 39.03 0.63 -12.51
CA MET A 1 37.84 1.51 -12.59
C MET A 1 36.83 0.93 -11.62
N PRO A 2 36.30 1.67 -10.64
CA PRO A 2 35.17 1.16 -9.90
C PRO A 2 34.02 1.04 -10.89
N SER A 3 33.49 -0.17 -11.06
CA SER A 3 32.21 -0.38 -11.71
C SER A 3 31.19 0.48 -10.95
N HIS A 4 30.62 1.49 -11.63
CA HIS A 4 29.40 2.13 -11.14
C HIS A 4 28.32 1.04 -11.13
N LEU A 5 28.17 0.37 -9.98
CA LEU A 5 27.02 -0.49 -9.75
C LEU A 5 25.82 0.45 -9.72
N SER A 6 24.95 0.32 -10.72
CA SER A 6 23.67 1.02 -10.74
C SER A 6 22.93 0.70 -9.44
N LEU A 7 22.36 1.73 -8.80
CA LEU A 7 21.48 1.51 -7.65
C LEU A 7 20.25 0.74 -8.15
N PRO A 8 19.73 -0.23 -7.39
CA PRO A 8 18.54 -0.95 -7.80
C PRO A 8 17.35 -0.02 -7.96
N SER A 9 16.50 -0.28 -8.96
CA SER A 9 15.32 0.54 -9.23
C SER A 9 14.01 -0.22 -9.06
N VAL A 10 12.93 0.50 -8.83
CA VAL A 10 11.55 0.01 -8.89
C VAL A 10 10.86 0.53 -10.14
N GLU A 11 10.21 -0.36 -10.88
CA GLU A 11 9.22 -0.06 -11.91
C GLU A 11 7.83 -0.44 -11.39
N LEU A 12 6.90 0.51 -11.44
CA LEU A 12 5.55 0.35 -10.92
C LEU A 12 4.54 0.26 -12.06
N SER A 13 3.63 -0.71 -12.00
CA SER A 13 2.39 -0.69 -12.77
C SER A 13 1.24 -0.22 -11.87
N LEU A 14 0.75 1.02 -12.07
CA LEU A 14 -0.41 1.52 -11.34
C LEU A 14 -1.70 1.18 -12.09
N GLN A 15 -2.62 0.52 -11.41
CA GLN A 15 -3.92 0.13 -11.97
C GLN A 15 -5.06 0.67 -11.11
N ILE A 16 -6.07 1.23 -11.78
CA ILE A 16 -7.27 1.77 -11.12
C ILE A 16 -8.47 1.09 -11.76
N ASP A 17 -9.31 0.43 -10.95
CA ASP A 17 -10.56 -0.14 -11.46
C ASP A 17 -11.44 0.97 -12.06
N PRO A 18 -11.78 0.90 -13.36
CA PRO A 18 -12.62 1.90 -14.00
C PRO A 18 -14.02 1.98 -13.36
N ASN A 19 -14.48 0.95 -12.65
CA ASN A 19 -15.80 0.90 -12.04
C ASN A 19 -15.88 1.54 -10.64
N LEU A 20 -14.83 2.21 -10.17
CA LEU A 20 -14.85 3.01 -8.94
C LEU A 20 -15.78 4.26 -9.00
N HIS A 21 -16.61 4.36 -10.04
CA HIS A 21 -17.47 5.47 -10.40
C HIS A 21 -18.40 6.08 -9.31
N PRO A 22 -18.84 5.38 -8.24
CA PRO A 22 -19.57 6.03 -7.13
C PRO A 22 -18.67 6.87 -6.21
N PHE A 23 -17.36 6.63 -6.20
CA PHE A 23 -16.41 7.27 -5.30
C PHE A 23 -15.64 8.41 -5.97
N LEU A 24 -15.49 8.39 -7.30
CA LEU A 24 -14.68 9.36 -8.04
C LEU A 24 -15.39 10.67 -8.41
N GLY A 25 -16.63 10.89 -7.96
CA GLY A 25 -17.35 12.18 -8.02
C GLY A 25 -17.38 12.85 -9.40
N ASN A 26 -18.44 12.63 -10.18
CA ASN A 26 -18.76 13.55 -11.27
C ASN A 26 -19.03 14.95 -10.68
N GLY A 27 -18.16 15.91 -11.00
CA GLY A 27 -18.37 17.33 -10.70
C GLY A 27 -19.59 17.87 -11.45
N HIS A 28 -20.79 17.63 -10.94
CA HIS A 28 -21.98 18.40 -11.31
C HIS A 28 -22.98 18.45 -10.14
N GLN A 29 -23.02 19.65 -9.53
CA GLN A 29 -24.13 20.29 -8.82
C GLN A 29 -25.10 19.41 -8.02
N SER A 30 -25.09 19.59 -6.70
CA SER A 30 -26.33 19.48 -5.91
C SER A 30 -26.42 20.66 -4.95
N GLN A 31 -27.45 21.46 -5.20
CA GLN A 31 -27.87 22.59 -4.38
C GLN A 31 -28.26 22.13 -2.98
N VAL A 32 -27.73 22.87 -1.99
CA VAL A 32 -28.39 23.31 -0.74
C VAL A 32 -29.24 22.27 0.03
N PHE A 33 -28.72 21.80 1.16
CA PHE A 33 -29.47 21.83 2.42
C PHE A 33 -28.54 22.25 3.56
N ASN A 34 -28.82 23.43 4.10
CA ASN A 34 -28.13 24.05 5.22
C ASN A 34 -28.72 23.52 6.53
N GLN A 35 -27.98 22.69 7.27
CA GLN A 35 -28.09 22.58 8.72
C GLN A 35 -26.68 22.40 9.30
N SER A 36 -26.28 23.36 10.12
CA SER A 36 -24.97 23.48 10.74
C SER A 36 -24.76 22.36 11.76
N VAL A 37 -23.89 21.41 11.44
CA VAL A 37 -23.22 20.53 12.42
C VAL A 37 -21.79 21.07 12.56
N PRO A 38 -21.36 21.55 13.74
CA PRO A 38 -19.97 21.91 13.97
C PRO A 38 -19.14 20.64 14.27
N ASP A 39 -17.97 20.54 13.65
CA ASP A 39 -16.88 19.56 13.90
C ASP A 39 -17.02 18.12 13.37
N ALA A 40 -17.77 17.87 12.30
CA ALA A 40 -17.51 16.67 11.51
C ALA A 40 -16.24 16.87 10.66
N PRO A 41 -15.26 15.96 10.65
CA PRO A 41 -14.13 16.06 9.74
C PRO A 41 -14.67 16.13 8.31
N THR A 42 -14.28 17.18 7.58
CA THR A 42 -14.62 17.35 6.18
C THR A 42 -14.10 16.12 5.43
N VAL A 43 -15.02 15.30 4.92
CA VAL A 43 -14.70 14.18 4.03
C VAL A 43 -13.88 14.75 2.87
N GLU A 44 -12.58 14.50 2.86
CA GLU A 44 -11.75 14.84 1.71
C GLU A 44 -12.35 14.09 0.51
N PRO A 45 -12.71 14.79 -0.58
CA PRO A 45 -13.24 14.11 -1.74
C PRO A 45 -12.17 13.13 -2.24
N VAL A 46 -12.56 11.87 -2.43
CA VAL A 46 -11.77 10.78 -3.04
C VAL A 46 -11.01 11.24 -4.29
N VAL A 47 -11.53 12.27 -4.97
CA VAL A 47 -10.92 12.98 -6.11
C VAL A 47 -9.45 13.39 -5.88
N LYS A 48 -9.03 13.75 -4.66
CA LYS A 48 -7.63 14.14 -4.40
C LYS A 48 -6.63 12.97 -4.47
N VAL A 49 -7.07 11.74 -4.23
CA VAL A 49 -6.18 10.56 -4.32
C VAL A 49 -5.73 10.31 -5.74
N LEU A 50 -6.58 10.63 -6.73
CA LEU A 50 -6.24 10.53 -8.15
C LEU A 50 -5.27 11.62 -8.64
N ASP A 51 -4.95 12.61 -7.79
CA ASP A 51 -3.96 13.64 -8.14
C ASP A 51 -2.51 13.13 -8.00
N ILE A 52 -2.30 11.99 -7.34
CA ILE A 52 -1.00 11.32 -7.24
C ILE A 52 -0.84 10.40 -8.45
N ASP A 53 0.09 10.76 -9.34
CA ASP A 53 0.39 9.96 -10.53
C ASP A 53 1.26 8.73 -10.21
N GLU A 54 1.38 7.83 -11.19
CA GLU A 54 2.20 6.62 -11.09
C GLU A 54 3.66 6.94 -10.76
N ALA A 55 4.20 8.05 -11.26
CA ALA A 55 5.58 8.44 -11.02
C ALA A 55 5.84 8.78 -9.54
N GLN A 56 4.90 9.45 -8.88
CA GLN A 56 5.01 9.73 -7.45
C GLN A 56 4.90 8.46 -6.60
N TRP A 57 4.00 7.55 -6.94
CA TRP A 57 3.93 6.23 -6.28
C TRP A 57 5.23 5.44 -6.47
N GLN A 58 5.74 5.36 -7.70
CA GLN A 58 7.00 4.69 -8.00
C GLN A 58 8.16 5.28 -7.20
N ASN A 59 8.22 6.60 -7.06
CA ASN A 59 9.22 7.27 -6.24
C ASN A 59 9.12 6.86 -4.75
N TRP A 60 7.91 6.70 -4.19
CA TRP A 60 7.77 6.21 -2.81
C TRP A 60 8.26 4.77 -2.65
N PHE A 61 7.90 3.86 -3.56
CA PHE A 61 8.45 2.51 -3.55
C PHE A 61 9.98 2.49 -3.71
N GLN A 62 10.53 3.37 -4.55
CA GLN A 62 11.97 3.53 -4.70
C GLN A 62 12.65 3.96 -3.39
N VAL A 63 12.04 4.91 -2.65
CA VAL A 63 12.54 5.32 -1.33
C VAL A 63 12.48 4.15 -0.35
N TRP A 64 11.37 3.40 -0.32
CA TRP A 64 11.24 2.24 0.56
C TRP A 64 12.27 1.14 0.26
N LEU A 65 12.51 0.84 -1.02
CA LEU A 65 13.56 -0.09 -1.44
C LEU A 65 14.93 0.34 -0.90
N HIS A 66 15.30 1.61 -1.07
CA HIS A 66 16.58 2.13 -0.58
C HIS A 66 16.70 2.06 0.95
N GLN A 67 15.60 2.26 1.67
CA GLN A 67 15.58 2.16 3.12
C GLN A 67 15.71 0.71 3.60
N LEU A 68 15.12 -0.25 2.88
CA LEU A 68 15.13 -1.66 3.23
C LEU A 68 16.40 -2.38 2.77
N GLN A 69 17.04 -1.94 1.69
CA GLN A 69 18.20 -2.61 1.09
C GLN A 69 19.30 -3.03 2.09
N PRO A 70 19.67 -2.22 3.11
CA PRO A 70 20.66 -2.63 4.11
C PRO A 70 20.22 -3.77 5.03
N HIS A 71 18.91 -4.05 5.10
CA HIS A 71 18.26 -5.00 6.00
C HIS A 71 17.67 -6.21 5.25
N LEU A 72 17.55 -6.15 3.93
CA LEU A 72 17.22 -7.31 3.10
C LEU A 72 18.40 -8.28 3.18
N GLY A 73 18.26 -9.31 4.00
CA GLY A 73 19.33 -10.29 4.25
C GLY A 73 19.73 -11.05 2.98
N ASP A 74 20.82 -11.81 3.07
CA ASP A 74 21.40 -12.56 1.94
C ASP A 74 20.42 -13.53 1.24
N SER A 75 19.32 -13.88 1.92
CA SER A 75 18.26 -14.73 1.38
C SER A 75 17.35 -14.02 0.39
N PHE A 76 17.30 -12.68 0.37
CA PHE A 76 16.48 -11.94 -0.59
C PHE A 76 17.22 -11.81 -1.92
N PRO A 77 16.59 -12.16 -3.06
CA PRO A 77 17.22 -12.13 -4.36
C PRO A 77 17.60 -10.69 -4.74
N SER A 78 18.88 -10.47 -4.97
CA SER A 78 19.39 -9.19 -5.42
C SER A 78 19.21 -9.05 -6.92
N ALA A 79 18.35 -8.11 -7.34
CA ALA A 79 18.16 -7.70 -8.71
C ALA A 79 18.51 -6.21 -8.90
N LEU A 80 18.89 -5.83 -10.12
CA LEU A 80 19.08 -4.42 -10.48
C LEU A 80 17.76 -3.68 -10.71
N HIS A 81 16.71 -4.40 -11.10
CA HIS A 81 15.39 -3.85 -11.37
C HIS A 81 14.33 -4.73 -10.68
N TYR A 82 13.43 -4.10 -9.94
CA TYR A 82 12.29 -4.74 -9.30
C TYR A 82 11.00 -4.20 -9.91
N GLU A 83 10.02 -5.06 -10.12
CA GLU A 83 8.71 -4.70 -10.66
C GLU A 83 7.61 -5.03 -9.64
N LEU A 84 6.58 -4.20 -9.55
CA LEU A 84 5.37 -4.52 -8.79
C LEU A 84 4.13 -3.84 -9.36
N THR A 85 2.96 -4.38 -9.02
CA THR A 85 1.67 -3.75 -9.34
C THR A 85 1.08 -3.14 -8.08
N LEU A 86 0.58 -1.91 -8.19
CA LEU A 86 -0.36 -1.33 -7.23
C LEU A 86 -1.72 -1.20 -7.89
N ARG A 87 -2.74 -1.85 -7.34
CA ARG A 87 -4.11 -1.84 -7.86
C ARG A 87 -5.09 -1.28 -6.85
N PHE A 88 -5.83 -0.25 -7.24
CA PHE A 88 -6.96 0.27 -6.49
C PHE A 88 -8.27 -0.30 -7.03
N THR A 89 -9.07 -0.90 -6.15
CA THR A 89 -10.36 -1.51 -6.50
C THR A 89 -11.41 -1.34 -5.38
N ASN A 90 -12.52 -2.06 -5.47
CA ASN A 90 -13.66 -2.07 -4.56
C ASN A 90 -13.68 -3.34 -3.67
N ASP A 91 -14.49 -3.32 -2.61
CA ASP A 91 -14.59 -4.42 -1.64
C ASP A 91 -15.07 -5.73 -2.29
N ALA A 92 -15.95 -5.65 -3.29
CA ALA A 92 -16.49 -6.85 -3.94
C ALA A 92 -15.43 -7.61 -4.75
N GLU A 93 -14.53 -6.88 -5.44
CA GLU A 93 -13.36 -7.50 -6.08
C GLU A 93 -12.41 -8.06 -5.03
N LEU A 94 -12.12 -7.31 -3.97
CA LEU A 94 -11.21 -7.76 -2.91
C LEU A 94 -11.71 -9.02 -2.20
N GLN A 95 -13.00 -9.07 -1.82
CA GLN A 95 -13.64 -10.25 -1.23
C GLN A 95 -13.58 -11.45 -2.18
N ALA A 96 -13.83 -11.25 -3.48
CA ALA A 96 -13.75 -12.34 -4.47
C ALA A 96 -12.32 -12.89 -4.60
N LEU A 97 -11.31 -12.01 -4.58
CA LEU A 97 -9.90 -12.40 -4.57
C LEU A 97 -9.52 -13.13 -3.28
N ASN A 98 -9.96 -12.63 -2.13
CA ASN A 98 -9.71 -13.23 -0.82
C ASN A 98 -10.32 -14.64 -0.73
N ALA A 99 -11.56 -14.81 -1.21
CA ALA A 99 -12.23 -16.10 -1.27
C ALA A 99 -11.51 -17.08 -2.23
N ARG A 100 -11.05 -16.57 -3.38
CA ARG A 100 -10.41 -17.39 -4.41
C ARG A 100 -9.03 -17.88 -4.02
N TYR A 101 -8.20 -16.99 -3.46
CA TYR A 101 -6.77 -17.25 -3.26
C TYR A 101 -6.39 -17.54 -1.79
N ARG A 102 -7.11 -16.97 -0.82
CA ARG A 102 -6.88 -17.23 0.62
C ARG A 102 -7.96 -18.10 1.27
N HIS A 103 -8.98 -18.50 0.51
CA HIS A 103 -10.14 -19.27 1.01
C HIS A 103 -10.90 -18.57 2.14
N GLN A 104 -10.89 -17.23 2.16
CA GLN A 104 -11.59 -16.41 3.13
C GLN A 104 -12.66 -15.56 2.43
N ASP A 105 -13.93 -15.93 2.59
CA ASP A 105 -15.06 -15.18 2.03
C ASP A 105 -15.44 -13.97 2.90
N ARG A 106 -14.51 -13.03 3.02
CA ARG A 106 -14.68 -11.76 3.73
C ARG A 106 -13.91 -10.65 3.02
N THR A 107 -14.40 -9.42 3.14
CA THR A 107 -13.64 -8.24 2.71
C THR A 107 -12.44 -8.02 3.63
N THR A 108 -11.41 -7.37 3.09
CA THR A 108 -10.22 -6.88 3.79
C THR A 108 -9.86 -5.52 3.19
N ASP A 109 -8.92 -4.80 3.76
CA ASP A 109 -8.45 -3.49 3.27
C ASP A 109 -7.39 -3.63 2.17
N VAL A 110 -6.45 -4.56 2.33
CA VAL A 110 -5.37 -4.82 1.40
C VAL A 110 -5.09 -6.32 1.21
N LEU A 111 -4.76 -6.71 -0.01
CA LEU A 111 -4.20 -8.02 -0.33
C LEU A 111 -2.83 -7.84 -0.98
N ALA A 112 -1.83 -8.55 -0.47
CA ALA A 112 -0.52 -8.69 -1.09
C ALA A 112 -0.35 -10.11 -1.62
N PHE A 113 -0.08 -10.23 -2.92
CA PHE A 113 0.23 -11.49 -3.61
C PHE A 113 1.69 -11.47 -4.03
N ALA A 114 2.56 -12.05 -3.20
CA ALA A 114 3.98 -12.19 -3.50
C ALA A 114 4.18 -13.14 -4.69
N ALA A 115 4.92 -12.70 -5.71
CA ALA A 115 5.32 -13.55 -6.83
C ALA A 115 6.45 -14.52 -6.44
N LEU A 116 7.16 -14.22 -5.35
CA LEU A 116 8.27 -14.99 -4.84
C LEU A 116 7.80 -15.85 -3.66
N GLU A 117 7.67 -17.16 -3.88
CA GLU A 117 7.51 -18.13 -2.81
C GLU A 117 8.87 -18.76 -2.45
N ILE A 118 9.28 -18.61 -1.18
CA ILE A 118 10.27 -19.29 -0.31
C ILE A 118 11.58 -19.88 -0.91
N GLU A 119 11.58 -20.42 -2.13
CA GLU A 119 12.76 -20.94 -2.82
C GLU A 119 13.04 -20.12 -4.10
N PHE A 120 13.92 -19.12 -3.95
CA PHE A 120 14.34 -18.29 -5.08
C PHE A 120 15.13 -19.14 -6.09
N PRO A 121 14.68 -19.26 -7.36
CA PRO A 121 15.54 -19.83 -8.41
C PRO A 121 16.79 -18.95 -8.58
N GLN A 122 17.83 -19.46 -9.24
CA GLN A 122 18.96 -18.60 -9.62
C GLN A 122 18.46 -17.52 -10.57
N ILE A 123 18.24 -16.31 -10.04
CA ILE A 123 17.74 -15.16 -10.78
C ILE A 123 18.92 -14.53 -11.51
N ASN A 124 18.74 -14.22 -12.80
CA ASN A 124 19.66 -13.36 -13.51
C ASN A 124 19.54 -11.94 -12.94
N PRO A 125 20.56 -11.37 -12.29
CA PRO A 125 20.45 -10.06 -11.65
C PRO A 125 20.23 -8.90 -12.66
N GLU A 126 20.45 -9.16 -13.95
CA GLU A 126 20.17 -8.21 -15.04
C GLU A 126 18.71 -8.23 -15.51
N GLU A 127 17.95 -9.28 -15.18
CA GLU A 127 16.52 -9.37 -15.51
C GLU A 127 15.69 -8.71 -14.41
N PRO A 128 14.60 -7.99 -14.78
CA PRO A 128 13.68 -7.45 -13.79
C PRO A 128 13.08 -8.55 -12.92
N LEU A 129 13.05 -8.31 -11.62
CA LEU A 129 12.46 -9.19 -10.65
C LEU A 129 11.08 -8.68 -10.24
N TYR A 130 10.05 -9.39 -10.66
CA TYR A 130 8.69 -9.09 -10.24
C TYR A 130 8.43 -9.56 -8.80
N LEU A 131 8.05 -8.61 -7.95
CA LEU A 131 7.77 -8.81 -6.52
C LEU A 131 6.34 -9.30 -6.28
N GLY A 132 5.39 -8.87 -7.12
CA GLY A 132 3.98 -9.25 -7.02
C GLY A 132 3.02 -8.07 -7.03
N ASP A 133 1.82 -8.31 -6.49
CA ASP A 133 0.69 -7.39 -6.57
C ASP A 133 0.22 -6.91 -5.19
N ILE A 134 0.01 -5.61 -5.05
CA ILE A 134 -0.67 -4.97 -3.92
C ILE A 134 -2.02 -4.48 -4.40
N ILE A 135 -3.10 -4.96 -3.79
CA ILE A 135 -4.47 -4.65 -4.19
C ILE A 135 -5.21 -4.07 -2.99
N ILE A 136 -5.68 -2.84 -3.11
CA ILE A 136 -6.29 -2.08 -2.01
C ILE A 136 -7.75 -1.76 -2.34
N SER A 137 -8.63 -1.96 -1.36
CA SER A 137 -10.01 -1.48 -1.45
C SER A 137 -10.11 0.01 -1.12
N MET A 138 -10.55 0.80 -2.08
CA MET A 138 -10.83 2.23 -1.91
C MET A 138 -12.00 2.50 -0.97
N GLN A 139 -12.95 1.56 -0.87
CA GLN A 139 -14.11 1.71 0.01
C GLN A 139 -13.70 1.52 1.48
N THR A 140 -13.00 0.44 1.76
CA THR A 140 -12.50 0.15 3.11
C THR A 140 -11.48 1.20 3.56
N ALA A 141 -10.52 1.58 2.71
CA ALA A 141 -9.58 2.65 3.02
C ALA A 141 -10.27 3.99 3.32
N SER A 142 -11.32 4.35 2.56
CA SER A 142 -12.08 5.57 2.83
C SER A 142 -12.80 5.54 4.18
N MET A 143 -13.31 4.38 4.60
CA MET A 143 -13.94 4.21 5.91
C MET A 143 -12.92 4.29 7.05
N GLN A 144 -11.77 3.62 6.90
CA GLN A 144 -10.69 3.63 7.90
C GLN A 144 -10.14 5.04 8.12
N ALA A 145 -9.82 5.75 7.03
CA ALA A 145 -9.36 7.13 7.09
C ALA A 145 -10.32 8.05 7.88
N GLN A 146 -11.63 7.89 7.66
CA GLN A 146 -12.65 8.65 8.40
C GLN A 146 -12.71 8.28 9.89
N GLN A 147 -12.66 6.99 10.20
CA GLN A 147 -12.71 6.50 11.58
C GLN A 147 -11.50 6.94 12.40
N GLN A 148 -10.33 6.92 11.77
CA GLN A 148 -9.05 7.26 12.38
C GLN A 148 -8.71 8.77 12.28
N GLY A 149 -9.53 9.55 11.56
CA GLY A 149 -9.41 11.00 11.51
C GLY A 149 -8.24 11.53 10.67
N HIS A 150 -7.79 10.77 9.66
CA HIS A 150 -6.75 11.18 8.72
C HIS A 150 -7.26 11.17 7.28
N SER A 151 -6.44 11.65 6.35
CA SER A 151 -6.80 11.71 4.94
C SER A 151 -6.80 10.33 4.29
N MET A 152 -7.58 10.20 3.23
CA MET A 152 -7.61 8.97 2.42
C MET A 152 -6.24 8.64 1.82
N LEU A 153 -5.46 9.66 1.43
CA LEU A 153 -4.12 9.42 0.89
C LEU A 153 -3.17 8.86 1.96
N GLU A 154 -3.27 9.32 3.21
CA GLU A 154 -2.50 8.75 4.32
C GLU A 154 -2.80 7.27 4.53
N GLU A 155 -4.09 6.88 4.50
CA GLU A 155 -4.49 5.47 4.59
C GLU A 155 -3.94 4.65 3.42
N LEU A 156 -4.01 5.16 2.19
CA LEU A 156 -3.50 4.43 1.03
C LEU A 156 -1.98 4.27 1.05
N ILE A 157 -1.24 5.28 1.50
CA ILE A 157 0.21 5.17 1.70
C ILE A 157 0.51 4.11 2.75
N TRP A 158 -0.26 4.11 3.84
CA TRP A 158 -0.13 3.13 4.92
C TRP A 158 -0.35 1.70 4.39
N LEU A 159 -1.48 1.44 3.75
CA LEU A 159 -1.83 0.14 3.18
C LEU A 159 -0.86 -0.30 2.05
N ALA A 160 -0.40 0.62 1.21
CA ALA A 160 0.59 0.32 0.18
C ALA A 160 1.95 -0.07 0.79
N CYS A 161 2.41 0.63 1.82
CA CYS A 161 3.64 0.28 2.53
C CYS A 161 3.50 -1.07 3.24
N HIS A 162 2.34 -1.33 3.83
CA HIS A 162 2.03 -2.60 4.48
C HIS A 162 2.08 -3.77 3.49
N GLY A 163 1.35 -3.65 2.37
CA GLY A 163 1.36 -4.65 1.31
C GLY A 163 2.76 -4.86 0.73
N TYR A 164 3.56 -3.81 0.60
CA TYR A 164 4.95 -3.90 0.14
C TYR A 164 5.83 -4.73 1.07
N LEU A 165 5.72 -4.53 2.38
CA LEU A 165 6.44 -5.32 3.38
C LEU A 165 6.09 -6.81 3.25
N HIS A 166 4.82 -7.14 3.05
CA HIS A 166 4.39 -8.52 2.76
C HIS A 166 4.97 -9.10 1.47
N LEU A 167 5.03 -8.32 0.37
CA LEU A 167 5.69 -8.77 -0.86
C LEU A 167 7.17 -9.13 -0.64
N LEU A 168 7.82 -8.47 0.33
CA LEU A 168 9.23 -8.69 0.69
C LEU A 168 9.41 -9.78 1.76
N GLY A 169 8.35 -10.47 2.15
CA GLY A 169 8.40 -11.57 3.11
C GLY A 169 8.40 -11.15 4.58
N TRP A 170 8.06 -9.88 4.87
CA TRP A 170 7.70 -9.50 6.24
C TRP A 170 6.31 -10.05 6.52
N ASP A 171 6.20 -10.88 7.54
CA ASP A 171 4.94 -11.47 7.98
C ASP A 171 4.79 -11.25 9.49
N HIS A 172 3.56 -11.23 9.97
CA HIS A 172 3.23 -10.96 11.37
C HIS A 172 2.24 -11.98 11.97
N PRO A 173 2.63 -13.26 12.12
CA PRO A 173 1.77 -14.28 12.72
C PRO A 173 1.55 -14.12 14.23
N ASP A 174 2.32 -13.25 14.90
CA ASP A 174 2.26 -13.01 16.34
C ASP A 174 2.53 -11.53 16.70
N ASP A 175 2.26 -11.15 17.95
CA ASP A 175 2.39 -9.77 18.41
C ASP A 175 3.83 -9.22 18.29
N GLU A 176 4.85 -10.08 18.45
CA GLU A 176 6.25 -9.65 18.35
C GLU A 176 6.63 -9.31 16.91
N SER A 177 6.25 -10.16 15.96
CA SER A 177 6.44 -9.93 14.53
C SER A 177 5.61 -8.75 14.03
N LEU A 178 4.39 -8.58 14.55
CA LEU A 178 3.56 -7.40 14.28
C LEU A 178 4.23 -6.11 14.74
N GLN A 179 4.75 -6.07 15.97
CA GLN A 179 5.49 -4.90 16.48
C GLN A 179 6.72 -4.57 15.63
N ARG A 180 7.46 -5.59 15.18
CA ARG A 180 8.63 -5.39 14.31
C ARG A 180 8.23 -4.81 12.95
N MET A 181 7.24 -5.40 12.29
CA MET A 181 6.73 -4.94 11.00
C MET A 181 6.15 -3.54 11.10
N TRP A 182 5.42 -3.23 12.17
CA TRP A 182 4.84 -1.91 12.40
C TRP A 182 5.88 -0.81 12.55
N ASN A 183 6.92 -1.05 13.36
CA ASN A 183 8.01 -0.10 13.53
C ASN A 183 8.74 0.15 12.20
N GLU A 184 8.89 -0.89 11.39
CA GLU A 184 9.47 -0.77 10.06
C GLU A 184 8.56 0.02 9.13
N GLN A 185 7.25 -0.23 9.14
CA GLN A 185 6.27 0.52 8.37
C GLN A 185 6.30 2.01 8.73
N ILE A 186 6.30 2.38 10.02
CA ILE A 186 6.44 3.78 10.46
C ILE A 186 7.72 4.40 9.89
N ARG A 187 8.85 3.68 9.95
CA ARG A 187 10.15 4.15 9.46
C ARG A 187 10.10 4.43 7.96
N LEU A 188 9.50 3.54 7.17
CA LEU A 188 9.38 3.67 5.71
C LEU A 188 8.44 4.79 5.29
N VAL A 189 7.28 4.86 5.94
CA VAL A 189 6.28 5.91 5.73
C VAL A 189 6.83 7.29 6.13
N SER A 190 7.65 7.39 7.17
CA SER A 190 8.37 8.63 7.51
C SER A 190 9.36 9.07 6.44
N ALA A 191 9.97 8.12 5.71
CA ALA A 191 11.09 8.39 4.82
C ALA A 191 10.67 9.07 3.51
N ILE A 192 9.40 8.99 3.11
CA ILE A 192 8.91 9.55 1.85
C ILE A 192 8.67 11.06 1.91
N GLY A 193 8.81 11.69 3.08
CA GLY A 193 8.68 13.14 3.26
C GLY A 193 7.25 13.67 3.12
N TYR A 194 6.25 12.81 3.10
CA TYR A 194 4.84 13.19 3.19
C TYR A 194 4.43 13.29 4.67
N PRO A 195 3.69 14.33 5.09
CA PRO A 195 3.22 14.43 6.47
C PRO A 195 2.13 13.38 6.71
N ILE A 196 2.41 12.41 7.58
CA ILE A 196 1.49 11.30 7.87
C ILE A 196 1.14 11.31 9.35
N HIS A 197 -0.15 11.36 9.63
CA HIS A 197 -0.69 11.09 10.95
C HIS A 197 -0.80 9.58 11.12
N TYR A 198 0.03 9.02 11.99
CA TYR A 198 -0.04 7.60 12.28
C TYR A 198 -1.38 7.29 12.95
N PRO A 199 -2.04 6.19 12.59
CA PRO A 199 -3.15 5.69 13.39
C PRO A 199 -2.64 5.53 14.83
N VAL A 200 -3.23 6.29 15.76
CA VAL A 200 -2.92 6.19 17.18
C VAL A 200 -3.63 4.93 17.65
N VAL A 201 -2.91 3.81 17.62
CA VAL A 201 -3.41 2.58 18.21
C VAL A 201 -3.14 2.64 19.71
N ASP A 202 -4.16 3.01 20.48
CA ASP A 202 -4.17 2.71 21.91
C ASP A 202 -4.07 1.18 22.06
N GLY A 203 -3.12 0.73 22.88
CA GLY A 203 -2.62 -0.65 22.90
C GLY A 203 -3.67 -1.76 22.72
N ASP A 204 -3.29 -2.73 21.89
CA ASP A 204 -3.98 -3.98 21.52
C ASP A 204 -4.97 -3.92 20.34
N ASP A 205 -5.31 -2.76 19.78
CA ASP A 205 -6.29 -2.63 18.67
C ASP A 205 -5.63 -2.41 17.30
N PHE A 206 -4.72 -3.30 16.92
CA PHE A 206 -4.10 -3.26 15.59
C PHE A 206 -5.17 -3.52 14.52
N PRO A 207 -5.20 -2.76 13.40
CA PRO A 207 -5.96 -3.14 12.23
C PRO A 207 -5.58 -4.58 11.86
N VAL A 208 -6.56 -5.48 11.90
CA VAL A 208 -6.38 -6.90 11.62
C VAL A 208 -6.79 -7.14 10.17
N ASP A 209 -5.90 -7.71 9.36
CA ASP A 209 -6.17 -8.13 7.97
C ASP A 209 -7.47 -8.95 7.78
#